data_AF-A0A937GPW0-F1
#
_entry.id   AF-A0A937GPW0-F1
#
_cell.length_a   1.000
_cell.length_b   1.000
_cell.length_c   1.000
_cell.angle_alpha   90.00
_cell.angle_beta   90.00
_cell.angle_gamma   90.00
#
_symmetry.space_group_name_H-M   'P 1'
#
loop_
_entity.id
_entity.type
_entity.pdbx_description
1 polymer ?
#
loop_
_entity_poly.entity_id
_entity_poly.type
_entity_poly.pdbx_seq_one_letter_code
_entity_poly.pdbx_strand_id
1 'polypeptide(L)'
;MKIKFLFFGLFLVSVLCYGQEKEDLFSLIDEEKKIELLPEKMIFTQSLLWGKNGLLRKTNISPLNLENREKELKLRKTMLTAHQTIGYITLASMLAQGIIGGKLYNGQDDLYETHKTMGKIVNIGYFTGAGLSLFSPPPLINKKVKGFNSIKAHKMLATVHFSAMVATNYYNDKNKANHKAAAYTAFASYATAVLVIKF
;
A
#
# COMPACT_ATOMS: atom_id res chain seq x y z
N MET A 1 -34.63 6.01 -29.97
CA MET A 1 -33.92 6.45 -28.74
C MET A 1 -34.27 5.48 -27.62
N LYS A 2 -33.62 4.33 -27.36
CA LYS A 2 -32.21 3.91 -27.32
C LYS A 2 -31.32 4.79 -26.42
N ILE A 3 -31.31 4.44 -25.14
CA ILE A 3 -30.17 4.23 -24.21
C ILE A 3 -30.71 4.34 -22.78
N LYS A 4 -31.20 3.21 -22.27
CA LYS A 4 -31.52 2.98 -20.85
C LYS A 4 -31.24 1.53 -20.49
N PHE A 5 -30.02 1.04 -20.74
CA PHE A 5 -29.54 -0.26 -20.23
C PHE A 5 -28.03 -0.32 -20.41
N LEU A 6 -27.27 0.43 -19.59
CA LEU A 6 -25.81 0.25 -19.54
C LEU A 6 -25.20 0.63 -18.18
N PHE A 7 -25.88 0.35 -17.08
CA PHE A 7 -25.31 0.55 -15.73
C PHE A 7 -25.47 -0.64 -14.77
N PHE A 8 -25.93 -1.80 -15.26
CA PHE A 8 -26.06 -3.00 -14.43
C PHE A 8 -25.11 -4.16 -14.83
N GLY A 9 -24.22 -3.93 -15.80
CA GLY A 9 -23.32 -4.96 -16.35
C GLY A 9 -21.91 -5.00 -15.78
N LEU A 10 -21.51 -4.07 -14.90
CA LEU A 10 -20.12 -3.95 -14.44
C LEU A 10 -19.85 -4.43 -13.00
N PHE A 11 -20.86 -4.99 -12.32
CA PHE A 11 -20.73 -5.44 -10.92
C PHE A 11 -20.58 -6.97 -10.77
N LEU A 12 -20.61 -7.74 -11.87
CA LEU A 12 -20.62 -9.20 -11.81
C LEU A 12 -19.35 -9.90 -12.34
N VAL A 13 -18.30 -9.16 -12.73
CA VAL A 13 -17.06 -9.76 -13.28
C VAL A 13 -15.91 -9.81 -12.25
N SER A 14 -16.08 -9.23 -11.05
CA SER A 14 -15.03 -9.17 -10.03
C SER A 14 -14.83 -10.46 -9.22
N VAL A 15 -15.59 -11.54 -9.47
CA VAL A 15 -15.54 -12.77 -8.65
C VAL A 15 -14.73 -13.92 -9.30
N LEU A 16 -14.18 -13.75 -10.51
CA LEU A 16 -13.48 -14.85 -11.21
C LEU A 16 -11.96 -14.68 -11.42
N CYS A 17 -11.32 -13.67 -10.85
CA CYS A 17 -9.85 -13.62 -10.84
C CYS A 17 -9.27 -14.33 -9.61
N TYR A 18 -9.32 -15.67 -9.62
CA TYR A 18 -8.37 -16.47 -8.85
C TYR A 18 -6.99 -16.32 -9.50
N GLY A 19 -6.25 -15.29 -9.08
CA GLY A 19 -4.86 -15.07 -9.47
C GLY A 19 -3.97 -16.23 -9.02
N GLN A 20 -3.39 -16.89 -10.01
CA GLN A 20 -2.52 -18.04 -9.96
C GLN A 20 -1.14 -17.66 -9.37
N GLU A 21 -0.95 -17.87 -8.06
CA GLU A 21 0.38 -17.78 -7.39
C GLU A 21 0.72 -19.04 -6.59
N LYS A 22 -0.13 -20.07 -6.59
CA LYS A 22 0.13 -21.30 -5.81
C LYS A 22 1.15 -22.25 -6.47
N GLU A 23 1.24 -22.26 -7.79
CA GLU A 23 2.09 -23.20 -8.54
C GLU A 23 3.60 -22.93 -8.35
N ASP A 24 3.96 -21.68 -8.07
CA ASP A 24 5.36 -21.26 -7.96
C ASP A 24 5.99 -21.61 -6.59
N LEU A 25 5.16 -21.90 -5.58
CA LEU A 25 5.63 -22.25 -4.24
C LEU A 25 5.96 -23.75 -4.11
N PHE A 26 5.22 -24.61 -4.81
CA PHE A 26 5.39 -26.07 -4.76
C PHE A 26 6.43 -26.59 -5.76
N SER A 27 6.62 -25.91 -6.89
CA SER A 27 7.66 -26.26 -7.88
C SER A 27 9.10 -26.01 -7.41
N LEU A 28 9.29 -25.34 -6.27
CA LEU A 28 10.60 -25.08 -5.66
C LEU A 28 11.01 -26.14 -4.62
N ILE A 29 10.18 -27.15 -4.36
CA ILE A 29 10.46 -28.20 -3.37
C ILE A 29 11.27 -29.37 -3.98
N ASP A 30 11.38 -29.46 -5.31
CA ASP A 30 11.97 -30.60 -6.03
C ASP A 30 13.48 -30.51 -6.36
N GLU A 31 14.25 -29.62 -5.72
CA GLU A 31 15.72 -29.66 -5.80
C GLU A 31 16.37 -29.49 -4.43
N GLU A 32 17.36 -30.34 -4.12
CA GLU A 32 18.24 -30.33 -2.92
C GLU A 32 19.12 -29.06 -2.77
N LYS A 33 18.61 -27.86 -3.09
CA LYS A 33 19.24 -26.60 -2.72
C LYS A 33 18.80 -26.23 -1.31
N LYS A 34 19.76 -26.01 -0.41
CA LYS A 34 19.50 -25.41 0.92
C LYS A 34 18.61 -24.17 0.74
N ILE A 35 17.35 -24.28 1.15
CA ILE A 35 16.38 -23.19 1.01
C ILE A 35 16.83 -22.04 1.91
N GLU A 36 17.24 -20.92 1.31
CA GLU A 36 17.51 -19.71 2.06
C GLU A 36 16.20 -19.18 2.64
N LEU A 37 16.10 -19.15 3.97
CA LEU A 37 14.88 -18.76 4.69
C LEU A 37 14.57 -17.26 4.59
N LEU A 38 15.57 -16.44 4.27
CA LEU A 38 15.44 -14.98 4.16
C LEU A 38 16.02 -14.52 2.83
N PRO A 39 15.47 -13.46 2.23
CA PRO A 39 15.97 -12.97 0.96
C PRO A 39 17.29 -12.20 1.16
N GLU A 40 18.11 -12.16 0.10
CA GLU A 40 19.39 -11.45 0.05
C GLU A 40 19.26 -9.95 0.41
N LYS A 41 18.13 -9.32 0.07
CA LYS A 41 17.90 -7.87 0.26
C LYS A 41 16.58 -7.61 0.98
N MET A 42 16.62 -6.75 1.98
CA MET A 42 15.47 -6.30 2.75
C MET A 42 15.49 -4.78 2.86
N ILE A 43 14.31 -4.16 2.97
CA ILE A 43 14.24 -2.75 3.36
C ILE A 43 14.60 -2.61 4.85
N PHE A 44 14.93 -1.40 5.29
CA PHE A 44 15.39 -1.13 6.66
C PHE A 44 14.45 -1.69 7.73
N THR A 45 13.16 -1.40 7.64
CA THR A 45 12.13 -1.88 8.59
C THR A 45 12.04 -3.41 8.63
N GLN A 46 12.15 -4.05 7.47
CA GLN A 46 12.16 -5.51 7.38
C GLN A 46 13.40 -6.11 8.03
N SER A 47 14.57 -5.55 7.73
CA SER A 47 15.83 -6.00 8.34
C SER A 47 15.83 -5.80 9.85
N LEU A 48 15.31 -4.67 10.33
CA LEU A 48 15.25 -4.32 11.75
C LEU A 48 14.36 -5.28 12.54
N LEU A 49 13.20 -5.67 12.00
CA LEU A 49 12.25 -6.55 12.71
C LEU A 49 12.49 -8.04 12.44
N TRP A 50 12.65 -8.43 11.18
CA TRP A 50 12.54 -9.83 10.72
C TRP A 50 13.85 -10.47 10.26
N GLY A 51 14.90 -9.66 10.05
CA GLY A 51 16.20 -10.13 9.56
C GLY A 51 16.89 -11.11 10.52
N LYS A 52 18.02 -11.70 10.11
CA LYS A 52 18.76 -12.68 10.94
C LYS A 52 19.06 -12.15 12.36
N ASN A 53 19.40 -10.87 12.47
CA ASN A 53 19.66 -10.16 13.73
C ASN A 53 18.52 -9.20 14.11
N GLY A 54 17.33 -9.38 13.53
CA GLY A 54 16.17 -8.53 13.76
C GLY A 54 15.56 -8.72 15.15
N LEU A 55 14.77 -7.74 15.58
CA LEU A 55 14.16 -7.70 16.91
C LEU A 55 13.42 -9.00 17.26
N LEU A 56 12.61 -9.52 16.34
CA LEU A 56 11.78 -10.71 16.58
C LEU A 56 12.59 -12.00 16.69
N ARG A 57 13.81 -12.02 16.13
CA ARG A 57 14.77 -13.12 16.34
C ARG A 57 15.44 -13.00 17.69
N LYS A 58 15.91 -11.79 18.03
CA LYS A 58 16.60 -11.52 19.30
C LYS A 58 15.73 -11.76 20.52
N THR A 59 14.44 -11.50 20.43
CA THR A 59 13.46 -11.74 21.52
C THR A 59 12.87 -13.15 21.50
N ASN A 60 13.31 -14.01 20.57
CA ASN A 60 12.79 -15.37 20.40
C ASN A 60 11.27 -15.46 20.12
N ILE A 61 10.64 -14.36 19.68
CA ILE A 61 9.21 -14.32 19.30
C ILE A 61 8.98 -15.09 18.01
N SER A 62 9.90 -14.96 17.06
CA SER A 62 9.89 -15.74 15.83
C SER A 62 11.30 -16.27 15.58
N PRO A 63 11.68 -17.45 16.08
CA PRO A 63 12.96 -18.08 15.74
C PRO A 63 13.09 -18.34 14.24
N LEU A 64 14.30 -18.22 13.67
CA LEU A 64 14.52 -18.43 12.24
C LEU A 64 14.58 -19.92 11.89
N ASN A 65 13.42 -20.51 11.60
CA ASN A 65 13.25 -21.89 11.13
C ASN A 65 12.12 -21.97 10.08
N LEU A 66 11.94 -23.13 9.46
CA LEU A 66 10.95 -23.34 8.40
C LEU A 66 9.51 -23.04 8.87
N GLU A 67 9.13 -23.54 10.04
CA GLU A 67 7.78 -23.38 10.60
C GLU A 67 7.41 -21.90 10.80
N ASN A 68 8.29 -21.13 11.42
CA ASN A 68 8.05 -19.70 11.65
C ASN A 68 8.13 -18.89 10.37
N ARG A 69 8.95 -19.29 9.41
CA ARG A 69 8.95 -18.65 8.08
C ARG A 69 7.65 -18.86 7.34
N GLU A 70 7.03 -20.04 7.45
CA GLU A 70 5.70 -20.27 6.90
C GLU A 70 4.66 -19.35 7.55
N LYS A 71 4.65 -19.23 8.89
CA LYS A 71 3.76 -18.32 9.62
C LYS A 71 3.97 -16.86 9.21
N GLU A 72 5.21 -16.43 9.07
CA GLU A 72 5.57 -15.09 8.61
C GLU A 72 5.11 -14.80 7.18
N LEU A 73 5.14 -15.79 6.28
CA LEU A 73 4.65 -15.61 4.92
C LEU A 73 3.13 -15.52 4.87
N LYS A 74 2.42 -16.31 5.70
CA LYS A 74 0.98 -16.15 5.90
C LYS A 74 0.65 -14.77 6.44
N LEU A 75 1.39 -14.29 7.45
CA LEU A 75 1.23 -12.94 7.99
C LEU A 75 1.52 -11.86 6.94
N ARG A 76 2.60 -12.01 6.17
CA ARG A 76 2.94 -11.10 5.05
C ARG A 76 1.77 -10.99 4.09
N LYS A 77 1.20 -12.12 3.66
CA LYS A 77 0.05 -12.14 2.77
C LYS A 77 -1.12 -11.35 3.37
N THR A 78 -1.48 -11.63 4.62
CA THR A 78 -2.55 -10.90 5.33
C THR A 78 -2.28 -9.40 5.40
N MET A 79 -1.07 -8.99 5.79
CA MET A 79 -0.69 -7.57 5.89
C MET A 79 -0.75 -6.87 4.54
N LEU A 80 -0.29 -7.52 3.46
CA LEU A 80 -0.30 -6.92 2.13
C LEU A 80 -1.71 -6.87 1.52
N THR A 81 -2.54 -7.87 1.77
CA THR A 81 -3.96 -7.81 1.41
C THR A 81 -4.67 -6.69 2.17
N ALA A 82 -4.42 -6.56 3.48
CA ALA A 82 -4.97 -5.45 4.25
C ALA A 82 -4.46 -4.08 3.76
N HIS A 83 -3.18 -3.96 3.39
CA HIS A 83 -2.61 -2.75 2.77
C HIS A 83 -3.36 -2.37 1.50
N GLN A 84 -3.67 -3.33 0.63
CA GLN A 84 -4.42 -3.10 -0.60
C GLN A 84 -5.86 -2.66 -0.32
N THR A 85 -6.57 -3.36 0.56
CA THR A 85 -7.96 -3.03 0.92
C THR A 85 -8.08 -1.65 1.56
N ILE A 86 -7.25 -1.37 2.58
CA ILE A 86 -7.18 -0.04 3.20
C ILE A 86 -6.75 1.00 2.17
N GLY A 87 -5.91 0.61 1.21
CA GLY A 87 -5.47 1.51 0.16
C GLY A 87 -6.61 2.02 -0.72
N TYR A 88 -7.51 1.13 -1.14
CA TYR A 88 -8.71 1.52 -1.90
C TYR A 88 -9.67 2.39 -1.08
N ILE A 89 -9.89 2.05 0.19
CA ILE A 89 -10.73 2.85 1.10
C ILE A 89 -10.12 4.25 1.26
N THR A 90 -8.81 4.32 1.50
CA THR A 90 -8.08 5.59 1.65
C THR A 90 -8.16 6.42 0.38
N LEU A 91 -8.01 5.82 -0.81
CA LEU A 91 -8.16 6.53 -2.09
C LEU A 91 -9.55 7.17 -2.23
N ALA A 92 -10.62 6.43 -1.90
CA ALA A 92 -11.97 6.95 -1.93
C ALA A 92 -12.16 8.11 -0.94
N SER A 93 -11.62 7.97 0.28
CA SER A 93 -11.64 9.04 1.28
C SER A 93 -10.84 10.27 0.84
N MET A 94 -9.68 10.10 0.19
CA MET A 94 -8.87 11.19 -0.36
C MET A 94 -9.62 11.95 -1.45
N LEU A 95 -10.33 11.23 -2.34
CA LEU A 95 -11.16 11.84 -3.38
C LEU A 95 -12.26 12.70 -2.75
N ALA A 96 -13.00 12.15 -1.79
CA ALA A 96 -14.05 12.87 -1.07
C ALA A 96 -13.49 14.10 -0.32
N GLN A 97 -12.39 13.95 0.42
CA GLN A 97 -11.71 15.04 1.11
C GLN A 97 -11.25 16.13 0.13
N GLY A 98 -10.74 15.74 -1.05
CA GLY A 98 -10.31 16.64 -2.11
C GLY A 98 -11.44 17.46 -2.71
N ILE A 99 -12.61 16.85 -2.94
CA ILE A 99 -13.83 17.56 -3.38
C ILE A 99 -14.26 18.60 -2.34
N ILE A 100 -14.31 18.21 -1.06
CA ILE A 100 -14.65 19.12 0.05
C ILE A 100 -13.62 20.24 0.17
N GLY A 101 -12.32 19.93 0.06
CA GLY A 101 -11.24 20.91 0.06
C GLY A 101 -11.35 21.90 -1.09
N GLY A 102 -11.76 21.43 -2.27
CA GLY A 102 -12.06 22.29 -3.42
C GLY A 102 -13.18 23.29 -3.13
N LYS A 103 -14.26 22.86 -2.47
CA LYS A 103 -15.36 23.75 -2.05
C LYS A 103 -14.90 24.79 -1.02
N LEU A 104 -14.10 24.39 -0.04
CA LEU A 104 -13.48 25.32 0.92
C LEU A 104 -12.60 26.36 0.25
N TYR A 105 -11.82 25.97 -0.77
CA TYR A 105 -11.03 26.92 -1.54
C TYR A 105 -11.86 27.93 -2.34
N ASN A 106 -13.14 27.63 -2.58
CA ASN A 106 -14.08 28.50 -3.26
C ASN A 106 -15.04 29.23 -2.29
N GLY A 107 -14.74 29.27 -0.99
CA GLY A 107 -15.44 30.10 0.00
C GLY A 107 -16.56 29.43 0.81
N GLN A 108 -16.71 28.10 0.74
CA GLN A 108 -17.65 27.35 1.59
C GLN A 108 -17.01 26.98 2.93
N ASP A 109 -16.75 28.00 3.77
CA ASP A 109 -15.99 27.86 5.02
C ASP A 109 -16.70 26.98 6.07
N ASP A 110 -18.02 26.78 5.96
CA ASP A 110 -18.82 25.89 6.80
C ASP A 110 -18.39 24.41 6.70
N LEU A 111 -17.73 24.03 5.60
CA LEU A 111 -17.22 22.67 5.38
C LEU A 111 -15.87 22.40 6.07
N TYR A 112 -15.30 23.38 6.79
CA TYR A 112 -13.95 23.28 7.34
C TYR A 112 -13.77 22.09 8.28
N GLU A 113 -14.69 21.93 9.24
CA GLU A 113 -14.62 20.81 10.20
C GLU A 113 -14.87 19.46 9.52
N THR A 114 -15.69 19.42 8.47
CA THR A 114 -15.87 18.21 7.65
C THR A 114 -14.58 17.85 6.93
N HIS A 115 -13.92 18.81 6.29
CA HIS A 115 -12.63 18.59 5.62
C HIS A 115 -11.55 18.12 6.59
N LYS A 116 -11.47 18.75 7.77
CA LYS A 116 -10.52 18.40 8.83
C LYS A 116 -10.76 16.99 9.36
N THR A 117 -12.02 16.61 9.57
CA THR A 117 -12.41 15.27 10.01
C THR A 117 -12.06 14.22 8.95
N MET A 118 -12.39 14.49 7.68
CA MET A 118 -11.99 13.62 6.56
C MET A 118 -10.46 13.51 6.44
N GLY A 119 -9.73 14.60 6.68
CA GLY A 119 -8.27 14.60 6.75
C GLY A 119 -7.71 13.66 7.81
N LYS A 120 -8.33 13.61 9.00
CA LYS A 120 -7.96 12.62 10.04
C LYS A 120 -8.19 11.19 9.58
N ILE A 121 -9.35 10.91 8.97
CA ILE A 121 -9.68 9.58 8.44
C ILE A 121 -8.66 9.15 7.38
N VAL A 122 -8.34 10.03 6.42
CA VAL A 122 -7.35 9.79 5.38
C VAL A 122 -5.96 9.55 5.98
N ASN A 123 -5.53 10.37 6.95
CA ASN A 123 -4.23 10.18 7.59
C ASN A 123 -4.13 8.84 8.31
N ILE A 124 -5.16 8.46 9.08
CA ILE A 124 -5.19 7.17 9.76
C ILE A 124 -5.11 6.04 8.73
N GLY A 125 -5.99 6.03 7.73
CA GLY A 125 -5.99 5.01 6.68
C GLY A 125 -4.65 4.92 5.94
N TYR A 126 -4.11 6.07 5.54
CA TYR A 126 -2.85 6.18 4.82
C TYR A 126 -1.67 5.61 5.63
N PHE A 127 -1.48 6.07 6.87
CA PHE A 127 -0.34 5.65 7.68
C PHE A 127 -0.49 4.23 8.21
N THR A 128 -1.71 3.75 8.49
CA THR A 128 -1.96 2.32 8.74
C THR A 128 -1.61 1.48 7.52
N GLY A 129 -2.05 1.88 6.32
CA GLY A 129 -1.68 1.23 5.08
C GLY A 129 -0.17 1.20 4.86
N ALA A 130 0.52 2.33 5.02
CA ALA A 130 1.98 2.40 4.89
C ALA A 130 2.69 1.47 5.89
N GLY A 131 2.20 1.43 7.14
CA GLY A 131 2.73 0.53 8.17
C GLY A 131 2.62 -0.94 7.80
N LEU A 132 1.44 -1.37 7.30
CA LEU A 132 1.22 -2.74 6.86
C LEU A 132 2.19 -3.17 5.76
N SER A 133 2.51 -2.29 4.82
CA SER A 133 3.48 -2.58 3.75
C SER A 133 4.92 -2.59 4.28
N LEU A 134 5.34 -1.52 4.98
CA LEU A 134 6.73 -1.32 5.41
C LEU A 134 7.17 -2.32 6.49
N PHE A 135 6.29 -2.71 7.40
CA PHE A 135 6.63 -3.62 8.50
C PHE A 135 6.27 -5.09 8.22
N SER A 136 5.77 -5.41 7.02
CA SER A 136 5.47 -6.79 6.62
C SER A 136 6.72 -7.68 6.64
N PRO A 137 6.63 -8.96 7.06
CA PRO A 137 7.74 -9.91 6.96
C PRO A 137 8.30 -9.98 5.54
N PRO A 138 9.61 -10.18 5.33
CA PRO A 138 10.21 -10.20 4.00
C PRO A 138 9.70 -11.39 3.15
N PRO A 139 9.64 -11.25 1.81
CA PRO A 139 9.30 -12.36 0.91
C PRO A 139 10.37 -13.46 0.96
N LEU A 140 10.06 -14.69 0.54
CA LEU A 140 11.07 -15.76 0.43
C LEU A 140 12.15 -15.42 -0.61
N ILE A 141 11.71 -15.06 -1.81
CA ILE A 141 12.60 -14.79 -2.94
C ILE A 141 12.35 -13.36 -3.42
N ASN A 142 13.43 -12.60 -3.56
CA ASN A 142 13.40 -11.37 -4.33
C ASN A 142 13.56 -11.72 -5.81
N LYS A 143 12.45 -11.89 -6.54
CA LYS A 143 12.52 -12.05 -8.00
C LYS A 143 13.20 -10.82 -8.61
N LYS A 144 14.45 -10.98 -9.07
CA LYS A 144 15.17 -9.94 -9.82
C LYS A 144 14.59 -9.87 -11.23
N VAL A 145 13.54 -9.07 -11.41
CA VAL A 145 13.03 -8.77 -12.76
C VAL A 145 13.89 -7.66 -13.37
N LYS A 146 14.57 -7.96 -14.49
CA LYS A 146 15.29 -6.97 -15.31
C LYS A 146 14.29 -5.98 -15.92
N GLY A 147 14.65 -4.70 -16.01
CA GLY A 147 13.80 -3.65 -16.60
C GLY A 147 12.79 -3.01 -15.64
N PHE A 148 12.02 -2.04 -16.15
CA PHE A 148 10.96 -1.35 -15.41
C PHE A 148 9.72 -2.25 -15.33
N ASN A 149 9.08 -2.31 -14.15
CA ASN A 149 7.88 -3.11 -13.96
C ASN A 149 6.92 -2.42 -12.97
N SER A 150 5.71 -2.97 -12.87
CA SER A 150 4.64 -2.49 -11.98
C SER A 150 5.10 -2.27 -10.53
N ILE A 151 5.87 -3.20 -9.95
CA ILE A 151 6.35 -3.12 -8.56
C ILE A 151 7.36 -1.97 -8.39
N LYS A 152 8.28 -1.80 -9.34
CA LYS A 152 9.25 -0.69 -9.32
C LYS A 152 8.55 0.65 -9.47
N ALA A 153 7.56 0.73 -10.37
CA ALA A 153 6.73 1.91 -10.56
C ALA A 153 6.00 2.28 -9.25
N HIS A 154 5.35 1.31 -8.62
CA HIS A 154 4.68 1.52 -7.33
C HIS A 154 5.65 2.01 -6.26
N LYS A 155 6.85 1.42 -6.13
CA LYS A 155 7.85 1.86 -5.14
C LYS A 155 8.28 3.32 -5.35
N MET A 156 8.49 3.73 -6.60
CA MET A 156 8.82 5.13 -6.92
C MET A 156 7.68 6.06 -6.56
N LEU A 157 6.45 5.71 -6.96
CA LEU A 157 5.25 6.47 -6.61
C LEU A 157 5.00 6.48 -5.10
N ALA A 158 5.39 5.42 -4.38
CA ALA A 158 5.31 5.34 -2.93
C ALA A 158 6.21 6.35 -2.24
N THR A 159 7.41 6.59 -2.75
CA THR A 159 8.24 7.70 -2.28
C THR A 159 7.55 9.05 -2.50
N VAL A 160 6.99 9.28 -3.69
CA VAL A 160 6.32 10.55 -4.02
C VAL A 160 5.08 10.78 -3.15
N HIS A 161 4.17 9.81 -3.08
CA HIS A 161 2.92 9.98 -2.32
C HIS A 161 3.18 10.06 -0.82
N PHE A 162 4.19 9.37 -0.30
CA PHE A 162 4.58 9.49 1.11
C PHE A 162 5.12 10.87 1.45
N SER A 163 6.07 11.38 0.66
CA SER A 163 6.60 12.74 0.85
C SER A 163 5.49 13.78 0.71
N ALA A 164 4.59 13.63 -0.26
CA ALA A 164 3.47 14.54 -0.46
C ALA A 164 2.45 14.50 0.69
N MET A 165 2.15 13.33 1.27
CA MET A 165 1.29 13.21 2.45
C MET A 165 1.90 13.89 3.69
N VAL A 166 3.21 13.73 3.91
CA VAL A 166 3.91 14.43 4.99
C VAL A 166 3.86 15.95 4.75
N ALA A 167 4.14 16.42 3.53
CA ALA A 167 4.07 17.83 3.19
C ALA A 167 2.65 18.40 3.33
N THR A 168 1.63 17.65 2.93
CA THR A 168 0.21 18.04 3.07
C THR A 168 -0.12 18.33 4.53
N ASN A 169 0.31 17.46 5.44
CA ASN A 169 0.12 17.66 6.88
C ASN A 169 0.97 18.79 7.44
N TYR A 170 2.23 18.93 7.00
CA TYR A 170 3.11 20.00 7.45
C TYR A 170 2.59 21.40 7.11
N TYR A 171 1.98 21.57 5.94
CA TYR A 171 1.50 22.86 5.45
C TYR A 171 0.05 23.18 5.80
N ASN A 172 -0.70 22.27 6.44
CA ASN A 172 -2.15 22.37 6.67
C ASN A 172 -2.59 23.73 7.25
N ASP A 173 -1.85 24.25 8.23
CA ASP A 173 -2.14 25.51 8.93
C ASP A 173 -1.08 26.59 8.63
N LYS A 174 -0.11 26.30 7.75
CA LYS A 174 1.03 27.18 7.47
C LYS A 174 0.93 27.91 6.15
N ASN A 175 0.53 27.19 5.10
CA ASN A 175 0.48 27.76 3.75
C ASN A 175 -0.54 27.02 2.90
N LYS A 176 -1.64 27.71 2.61
CA LYS A 176 -2.77 27.19 1.84
C LYS A 176 -2.38 26.71 0.43
N ALA A 177 -1.50 27.44 -0.25
CA ALA A 177 -1.07 27.10 -1.60
C ALA A 177 -0.21 25.81 -1.61
N ASN A 178 0.75 25.72 -0.69
CA ASN A 178 1.60 24.53 -0.55
C ASN A 178 0.81 23.31 -0.07
N HIS A 179 -0.12 23.49 0.87
CA HIS A 179 -1.03 22.44 1.31
C HIS A 179 -1.85 21.89 0.13
N LYS A 180 -2.44 22.77 -0.69
CA LYS A 180 -3.19 22.39 -1.89
C LYS A 180 -2.32 21.63 -2.91
N ALA A 181 -1.13 22.15 -3.21
CA ALA A 181 -0.21 21.53 -4.17
C ALA A 181 0.27 20.14 -3.69
N ALA A 182 0.62 20.03 -2.41
CA ALA A 182 1.00 18.77 -1.79
C ALA A 182 -0.16 17.78 -1.78
N ALA A 183 -1.39 18.21 -1.48
CA ALA A 183 -2.57 17.36 -1.46
C ALA A 183 -2.89 16.77 -2.84
N TYR A 184 -2.81 17.58 -3.91
CA TYR A 184 -2.98 17.09 -5.27
C TYR A 184 -1.86 16.14 -5.69
N THR A 185 -0.61 16.45 -5.32
CA THR A 185 0.52 15.56 -5.59
C THR A 185 0.32 14.22 -4.88
N ALA A 186 -0.10 14.24 -3.61
CA ALA A 186 -0.39 13.04 -2.83
C ALA A 186 -1.49 12.21 -3.50
N PHE A 187 -2.63 12.82 -3.82
CA PHE A 187 -3.74 12.12 -4.48
C PHE A 187 -3.33 11.54 -5.84
N ALA A 188 -2.73 12.34 -6.72
CA ALA A 188 -2.39 11.88 -8.07
C ALA A 188 -1.35 10.75 -8.05
N SER A 189 -0.28 10.90 -7.27
CA SER A 189 0.74 9.85 -7.15
C SER A 189 0.21 8.59 -6.47
N TYR A 190 -0.67 8.73 -5.47
CA TYR A 190 -1.32 7.61 -4.80
C TYR A 190 -2.28 6.86 -5.72
N ALA A 191 -3.18 7.56 -6.41
CA ALA A 191 -4.11 6.97 -7.38
C ALA A 191 -3.34 6.25 -8.50
N THR A 192 -2.28 6.87 -9.02
CA THR A 192 -1.41 6.23 -10.00
C THR A 192 -0.73 4.98 -9.43
N ALA A 193 -0.28 5.02 -8.16
CA ALA A 193 0.34 3.87 -7.50
C ALA A 193 -0.60 2.67 -7.38
N VAL A 194 -1.90 2.93 -7.17
CA VAL A 194 -2.97 1.92 -7.17
C VAL A 194 -3.18 1.35 -8.57
N LEU A 195 -3.23 2.20 -9.61
CA LEU A 195 -3.46 1.77 -11.00
C LEU A 195 -2.31 0.96 -11.60
N VAL A 196 -1.05 1.30 -11.26
CA VAL A 196 0.11 0.60 -11.84
C VAL A 196 0.32 -0.78 -11.23
N ILE A 197 -0.19 -1.07 -10.03
CA ILE A 197 -0.20 -2.42 -9.48
C ILE A 197 -1.17 -3.27 -10.31
N LYS A 198 -0.61 -4.12 -11.18
CA LYS A 198 -1.37 -5.20 -11.83
C LYS A 198 -1.37 -6.39 -10.87
N PHE A 199 -2.56 -6.90 -10.58
CA PHE A 199 -2.79 -8.13 -9.82
C PHE A 199 -2.59 -9.35 -10.71
#